data_AF-A0A925FKM5-F1
#
_entry.id   AF-A0A925FKM5-F1
#
_cell.length_a   1.000
_cell.length_b   1.000
_cell.length_c   1.000
_cell.angle_alpha   90.00
_cell.angle_beta   90.00
_cell.angle_gamma   90.00
#
_symmetry.space_group_name_H-M   'P 1'
#
loop_
_entity.id
_entity.type
_entity.pdbx_description
1 polymer ?
#
loop_
_entity_poly.entity_id
_entity_poly.type
_entity_poly.pdbx_seq_one_letter_code
_entity_poly.pdbx_strand_id
1 'polypeptide(L)'
;MSVTKMIDPAEWTEFLSEFSERNRGRRARFELFRRDGEVAEESQEGYFEQIGIEKDVVTIERKYKNHEKDKVMNDAIPNIHGISVQLDTDESENTLEFTNDKGDMTVLHFESMVDGGS
;
A
#
# COMPACT_ATOMS: atom_id res chain seq x y z
N MET A 1 8.36 -17.27 6.59
CA MET A 1 7.04 -17.68 6.07
C MET A 1 6.16 -16.47 6.29
N SER A 2 5.74 -15.78 5.23
CA SER A 2 4.90 -14.58 5.37
C SER A 2 3.46 -14.97 5.65
N VAL A 3 2.76 -14.18 6.48
CA VAL A 3 1.35 -14.39 6.79
C VAL A 3 0.53 -13.29 6.16
N THR A 4 -0.39 -13.63 5.28
CA THR A 4 -1.40 -12.69 4.78
C THR A 4 -2.57 -12.65 5.76
N LYS A 5 -2.84 -11.48 6.33
CA LYS A 5 -3.94 -11.25 7.26
C LYS A 5 -4.98 -10.35 6.60
N MET A 6 -6.20 -10.84 6.47
CA MET A 6 -7.35 -10.02 6.06
C MET A 6 -7.79 -9.14 7.23
N ILE A 7 -8.05 -7.87 6.96
CA ILE A 7 -8.50 -6.90 7.97
C ILE A 7 -10.03 -6.80 7.92
N ASP A 8 -10.68 -6.87 9.09
CA ASP A 8 -12.12 -6.71 9.20
C ASP A 8 -12.52 -5.31 8.69
N PRO A 9 -13.55 -5.18 7.82
CA PRO A 9 -14.05 -3.89 7.38
C PRO A 9 -14.38 -2.89 8.49
N ALA A 10 -14.79 -3.37 9.66
CA ALA A 10 -15.06 -2.50 10.82
C ALA A 10 -13.78 -1.86 11.39
N GLU A 11 -12.62 -2.47 11.16
CA GLU A 11 -11.32 -2.05 11.68
C GLU A 11 -10.49 -1.26 10.66
N TRP A 12 -10.95 -1.14 9.40
CA TRP A 12 -10.16 -0.54 8.32
C TRP A 12 -9.61 0.85 8.66
N THR A 13 -10.44 1.76 9.17
CA THR A 13 -10.01 3.13 9.47
C THR A 13 -8.92 3.16 10.53
N GLU A 14 -9.09 2.41 11.62
CA GLU A 14 -8.12 2.34 12.71
C GLU A 14 -6.83 1.68 12.24
N PHE A 15 -6.93 0.52 11.58
CA PHE A 15 -5.80 -0.19 11.01
C PHE A 15 -4.98 0.69 10.05
N LEU A 16 -5.63 1.37 9.09
CA LEU A 16 -4.96 2.22 8.10
C LEU A 16 -4.30 3.45 8.74
N SER A 17 -4.88 3.98 9.82
CA SER A 17 -4.28 5.07 10.60
C SER A 17 -2.99 4.61 11.27
N GLU A 18 -3.01 3.49 11.98
CA GLU A 18 -1.80 2.96 12.62
C GLU A 18 -0.75 2.50 11.60
N PHE A 19 -1.20 1.86 10.52
CA PHE A 19 -0.36 1.48 9.40
C PHE A 19 0.35 2.70 8.81
N SER A 20 -0.35 3.83 8.70
CA SER A 20 0.24 5.09 8.24
C SER A 20 1.40 5.53 9.12
N GLU A 21 1.22 5.46 10.45
CA GLU A 21 2.26 5.85 11.41
C GLU A 21 3.48 4.94 11.35
N ARG A 22 3.28 3.62 11.25
CA ARG A 22 4.36 2.63 11.19
C ARG A 22 5.18 2.72 9.90
N ASN A 23 4.54 3.06 8.78
CA ASN A 23 5.16 2.94 7.45
C ASN A 23 5.54 4.29 6.82
N ARG A 24 5.25 5.41 7.47
CA ARG A 24 5.58 6.76 6.97
C ARG A 24 7.08 6.90 6.68
N GLY A 25 7.40 7.45 5.51
CA GLY A 25 8.75 7.70 5.05
C GLY A 25 9.44 6.49 4.42
N ARG A 26 8.79 5.31 4.36
CA ARG A 26 9.28 4.16 3.59
C ARG A 26 9.03 4.40 2.10
N ARG A 27 9.94 3.96 1.24
CA ARG A 27 9.66 3.93 -0.20
C ARG A 27 8.56 2.92 -0.48
N ALA A 28 7.64 3.29 -1.37
CA ALA A 28 6.55 2.45 -1.77
C ALA A 28 6.25 2.57 -3.28
N ARG A 29 5.81 1.45 -3.86
CA ARG A 29 5.47 1.31 -5.29
C ARG A 29 4.21 0.47 -5.44
N PHE A 30 3.38 0.80 -6.43
CA PHE A 30 2.23 -0.03 -6.77
C PHE A 30 2.56 -1.15 -7.76
N GLU A 31 1.91 -2.29 -7.54
CA GLU A 31 1.74 -3.34 -8.53
C GLU A 31 0.24 -3.63 -8.67
N LEU A 32 -0.26 -3.71 -9.90
CA LEU A 32 -1.65 -3.96 -10.21
C LEU A 32 -1.79 -5.33 -10.87
N PHE A 33 -2.67 -6.15 -10.33
CA PHE A 33 -3.05 -7.46 -10.87
C PHE A 33 -4.50 -7.40 -11.31
N ARG A 34 -4.72 -7.51 -12.62
CA ARG A 34 -6.05 -7.55 -13.21
C ARG A 34 -6.53 -8.97 -13.36
N ARG A 35 -7.86 -9.14 -13.32
CA ARG A 35 -8.49 -10.47 -13.43
C ARG A 35 -8.23 -11.19 -14.77
N ASP A 36 -7.89 -10.46 -15.82
CA ASP A 36 -7.51 -11.01 -17.13
C ASP A 36 -6.06 -11.54 -17.16
N GLY A 37 -5.31 -11.42 -16.06
CA GLY A 37 -3.92 -11.84 -15.93
C GLY A 37 -2.92 -10.76 -16.30
N GLU A 38 -3.37 -9.54 -16.65
CA GLU A 38 -2.46 -8.40 -16.85
C GLU A 38 -1.86 -7.97 -15.51
N VAL A 39 -0.53 -7.84 -15.49
CA VAL A 39 0.23 -7.28 -14.37
C VAL A 39 0.86 -5.98 -14.83
N ALA A 40 0.64 -4.90 -14.06
CA ALA A 40 1.21 -3.60 -14.33
C ALA A 40 1.94 -3.08 -13.09
N GLU A 41 3.25 -2.87 -13.21
CA GLU A 41 4.05 -2.27 -12.15
C GLU A 41 4.22 -0.77 -12.40
N GLU A 42 4.05 0.03 -11.36
CA GLU A 42 4.27 1.47 -11.43
C GLU A 42 5.76 1.79 -11.59
N SER A 43 6.12 2.57 -12.61
CA SER A 43 7.52 2.93 -12.86
C SER A 43 8.11 3.94 -11.86
N GLN A 44 7.27 4.62 -11.08
CA GLN A 44 7.67 5.71 -10.19
C GLN A 44 7.50 5.33 -8.72
N GLU A 45 8.61 5.31 -7.98
CA GLU A 45 8.60 5.15 -6.53
C GLU A 45 8.27 6.48 -5.83
N GLY A 46 7.58 6.38 -4.69
CA GLY A 46 7.33 7.50 -3.78
C GLY A 46 7.54 7.10 -2.33
N TYR A 47 7.90 8.05 -1.49
CA TYR A 47 7.93 7.91 -0.04
C TYR A 47 6.51 7.99 0.49
N PHE A 48 6.05 6.92 1.13
CA PHE A 48 4.70 6.84 1.68
C PHE A 48 4.50 7.81 2.84
N GLU A 49 3.37 8.50 2.88
CA GLU A 49 3.06 9.48 3.92
C GLU A 49 1.89 9.06 4.80
N GLN A 50 0.78 8.68 4.17
CA GLN A 50 -0.45 8.26 4.83
C GLN A 50 -1.37 7.53 3.86
N ILE A 51 -2.26 6.73 4.44
CA ILE A 51 -3.37 6.08 3.76
C ILE A 51 -4.64 6.27 4.58
N GLY A 52 -5.75 6.46 3.88
CA GLY A 52 -7.08 6.52 4.49
C GLY A 52 -8.11 5.81 3.63
N ILE A 53 -9.28 5.61 4.20
CA ILE A 53 -10.45 5.14 3.48
C ILE A 53 -11.64 6.00 3.84
N GLU A 54 -12.39 6.42 2.82
CA GLU A 54 -13.69 7.04 2.99
C GLU A 54 -14.69 6.29 2.10
N LYS A 55 -15.74 5.74 2.72
CA LYS A 55 -16.67 4.80 2.08
C LYS A 55 -15.92 3.59 1.52
N ASP A 56 -15.83 3.48 0.21
CA ASP A 56 -15.20 2.41 -0.55
C ASP A 56 -13.99 2.90 -1.36
N VAL A 57 -13.52 4.13 -1.09
CA VAL A 57 -12.37 4.72 -1.77
C VAL A 57 -11.19 4.82 -0.81
N VAL A 58 -10.13 4.10 -1.13
CA VAL A 58 -8.84 4.23 -0.47
C VAL A 58 -8.06 5.38 -1.10
N THR A 59 -7.53 6.28 -0.28
CA THR A 59 -6.65 7.37 -0.71
C THR A 59 -5.27 7.19 -0.11
N ILE A 60 -4.24 7.32 -0.95
CA ILE A 60 -2.84 7.10 -0.58
C ILE A 60 -2.05 8.34 -0.95
N GLU A 61 -1.35 8.90 0.02
CA GLU A 61 -0.44 10.02 -0.18
C GLU A 61 1.00 9.53 -0.19
N ARG A 62 1.75 9.89 -1.23
CA ARG A 62 3.19 9.64 -1.35
C ARG A 62 3.91 10.92 -1.75
N LYS A 63 5.15 11.09 -1.31
CA LYS A 63 6.04 12.16 -1.75
C LYS A 63 7.11 11.62 -2.67
N TYR A 64 7.42 12.33 -3.73
CA TYR A 64 8.56 11.99 -4.58
C TYR A 64 9.42 13.22 -4.81
N LYS A 65 10.72 13.00 -5.01
CA LYS A 65 11.65 14.07 -5.36
C LYS A 65 11.57 14.33 -6.86
N ASN A 66 11.14 15.53 -7.21
CA ASN A 66 11.26 16.05 -8.56
C ASN A 66 12.33 17.15 -8.54
N HIS A 67 13.55 16.77 -8.92
CA HIS A 67 14.77 17.55 -8.65
C HIS A 67 14.97 17.80 -7.15
N GLU A 68 14.93 19.07 -6.71
CA GLU A 68 15.14 19.50 -5.32
C GLU A 68 13.83 19.86 -4.59
N LYS A 69 12.67 19.59 -5.20
CA LYS A 69 11.37 19.87 -4.60
C LYS A 69 10.61 18.58 -4.34
N ASP A 70 10.16 18.43 -3.10
CA ASP A 70 9.22 17.38 -2.75
C ASP A 70 7.88 17.70 -3.39
N LYS A 71 7.35 16.75 -4.17
CA LYS A 71 6.01 16.80 -4.73
C LYS A 71 5.17 15.71 -4.10
N VAL A 72 3.90 16.04 -3.87
CA VAL A 72 2.91 15.10 -3.37
C VAL A 72 2.23 14.41 -4.55
N MET A 73 2.03 13.11 -4.41
CA MET A 73 1.24 12.24 -5.27
C MET A 73 0.08 11.72 -4.43
N ASN A 74 -1.13 11.84 -4.96
CA ASN A 74 -2.34 11.36 -4.32
C ASN A 74 -2.97 10.32 -5.24
N ASP A 75 -2.99 9.09 -4.79
CA ASP A 75 -3.57 7.95 -5.50
C ASP A 75 -4.93 7.62 -4.87
N ALA A 76 -5.90 7.24 -5.71
CA ALA A 76 -7.24 6.87 -5.27
C ALA A 76 -7.62 5.53 -5.88
N ILE A 77 -7.97 4.56 -5.02
CA ILE A 77 -8.38 3.21 -5.41
C ILE A 77 -9.86 3.05 -5.05
N PRO A 78 -10.78 3.06 -6.03
CA PRO A 78 -12.21 2.99 -5.76
C PRO A 78 -12.72 1.56 -5.58
N ASN A 79 -13.93 1.45 -5.03
CA ASN A 79 -14.71 0.22 -4.87
C ASN A 79 -13.98 -0.90 -4.10
N ILE A 80 -13.26 -0.54 -3.05
CA ILE A 80 -12.55 -1.50 -2.21
C ILE A 80 -13.54 -2.40 -1.47
N HIS A 81 -13.32 -3.70 -1.59
CA HIS A 81 -14.10 -4.75 -0.91
C HIS A 81 -13.24 -5.60 0.03
N GLY A 82 -11.92 -5.54 -0.08
CA GLY A 82 -11.00 -6.27 0.79
C GLY A 82 -9.69 -5.52 0.99
N ILE A 83 -9.19 -5.56 2.22
CA ILE A 83 -7.85 -5.09 2.59
C ILE A 83 -7.15 -6.25 3.30
N SER A 84 -5.94 -6.57 2.85
CA SER A 84 -5.06 -7.54 3.50
C SER A 84 -3.64 -7.00 3.64
N VAL A 85 -2.98 -7.37 4.73
CA VAL A 85 -1.57 -7.04 4.96
C VAL A 85 -0.74 -8.32 4.92
N GLN A 86 0.41 -8.26 4.26
CA GLN A 86 1.39 -9.32 4.30
C GLN A 86 2.44 -8.98 5.36
N LEU A 87 2.48 -9.80 6.40
CA LEU A 87 3.46 -9.72 7.47
C LEU A 87 4.66 -10.60 7.14
N ASP A 88 5.86 -10.05 7.26
CA ASP A 88 7.09 -10.82 7.22
C ASP A 88 7.39 -11.45 8.60
N THR A 89 8.47 -12.23 8.69
CA THR A 89 8.88 -12.97 9.89
C THR A 89 9.21 -12.10 11.09
N ASP A 90 9.56 -10.83 10.87
CA ASP A 90 9.81 -9.81 11.89
C ASP A 90 8.57 -8.95 12.18
N GLU A 91 7.39 -9.38 11.70
CA GLU A 91 6.13 -8.64 11.78
C GLU A 91 6.13 -7.32 10.98
N SER A 92 7.14 -7.09 10.13
CA SER A 92 7.15 -5.94 9.23
C SER A 92 6.06 -6.07 8.17
N GLU A 93 5.35 -4.97 7.95
CA GLU A 93 4.29 -4.85 6.96
C GLU A 93 4.92 -4.44 5.63
N ASN A 94 5.34 -5.42 4.83
CA ASN A 94 6.03 -5.14 3.57
C ASN A 94 5.07 -4.93 2.40
N THR A 95 3.83 -5.38 2.56
CA THR A 95 2.82 -5.33 1.51
C THR A 95 1.46 -5.02 2.08
N LEU A 96 0.74 -4.10 1.44
CA LEU A 96 -0.68 -3.85 1.69
C LEU A 96 -1.45 -4.08 0.38
N GLU A 97 -2.43 -4.99 0.42
CA GLU A 97 -3.21 -5.43 -0.73
C GLU A 97 -4.63 -4.88 -0.63
N PHE A 98 -5.15 -4.39 -1.75
CA PHE A 98 -6.51 -3.89 -1.91
C PHE A 98 -7.20 -4.68 -3.01
N THR A 99 -8.32 -5.31 -2.69
CA THR A 99 -9.14 -6.02 -3.69
C THR A 99 -10.42 -5.22 -3.94
N ASN A 100 -10.74 -4.95 -5.20
CA ASN A 100 -11.96 -4.25 -5.58
C ASN A 100 -13.14 -5.21 -5.86
N ASP A 101 -14.32 -4.65 -6.09
CA ASP A 101 -15.56 -5.38 -6.43
C ASP A 101 -15.50 -6.22 -7.71
N LYS A 102 -14.54 -5.98 -8.59
CA LYS A 102 -14.30 -6.73 -9.84
C LYS A 102 -13.33 -7.88 -9.67
N GLY A 103 -12.66 -7.95 -8.52
CA GLY A 103 -11.58 -8.90 -8.24
C GLY A 103 -10.22 -8.48 -8.79
N ASP A 104 -10.05 -7.21 -9.16
CA ASP A 104 -8.71 -6.66 -9.42
C ASP A 104 -8.04 -6.37 -8.08
N MET A 105 -6.74 -6.61 -8.03
CA MET A 105 -5.93 -6.42 -6.84
C MET A 105 -4.88 -5.33 -7.10
N THR A 106 -4.82 -4.35 -6.22
CA THR A 106 -3.75 -3.36 -6.17
C THR A 106 -2.90 -3.63 -4.96
N VAL A 107 -1.59 -3.71 -5.14
CA VAL A 107 -0.64 -4.05 -4.11
C VAL A 107 0.30 -2.87 -3.91
N LEU A 108 0.42 -2.40 -2.68
CA LEU A 108 1.37 -1.38 -2.27
C LEU A 108 2.55 -2.08 -1.60
N HIS A 109 3.68 -2.15 -2.32
CA HIS A 109 4.93 -2.71 -1.81
C HIS A 109 5.73 -1.64 -1.11
N PHE A 110 6.34 -2.01 0.01
CA PHE A 110 7.24 -1.15 0.78
C PHE A 110 8.66 -1.68 0.73
N GLU A 111 9.63 -0.78 0.72
CA GLU A 111 11.05 -1.11 0.93
C GLU A 111 11.22 -1.82 2.27
N SER A 112 11.87 -2.99 2.24
CA SER A 112 12.14 -3.79 3.44
C SER A 112 12.99 -2.99 4.44
N MET A 113 12.65 -3.08 5.72
CA MET A 113 13.45 -2.46 6.78
C MET A 113 14.69 -3.30 7.15
N VAL A 114 14.83 -4.52 6.61
CA VAL A 114 15.85 -5.50 7.02
C VAL A 114 17.08 -5.51 6.11
N ASP A 115 16.99 -5.07 4.86
CA ASP A 115 18.14 -5.06 3.93
C ASP A 115 18.73 -3.67 3.70
N GLY A 116 19.45 -3.20 4.72
CA GLY A 116 20.54 -2.23 4.59
C GLY A 116 21.93 -2.89 4.69
N GLY A 117 22.00 -4.21 4.51
CA GLY A 117 23.24 -4.99 4.59
C GLY A 117 23.73 -5.45 3.23
N SER A 118 24.51 -4.61 2.55
CA SER A 118 25.49 -5.08 1.56
C SER A 118 26.84 -4.45 1.84
#